data_AF-A0AAT9H2L0-F1
#
_entry.id   AF-A0AAT9H2L0-F1
#
_cell.length_a   1.000
_cell.length_b   1.000
_cell.length_c   1.000
_cell.angle_alpha   90.00
_cell.angle_beta   90.00
_cell.angle_gamma   90.00
#
_symmetry.space_group_name_H-M   'P 1'
#
loop_
_entity.id
_entity.type
_entity.pdbx_description
1 polymer ?
#
loop_
_entity_poly.entity_id
_entity_poly.type
_entity_poly.pdbx_seq_one_letter_code
_entity_poly.pdbx_strand_id
1 'polypeptide(L)'
;MIMKNVNYVLGNCKKLSGIKFILFAAVLLSTTLSYSQSYTELFTDAKDDYTRANNWVFSIDDDVSDQDGPGAFSWFANGGRDINDLMMSLSKRNTINDEDYRKTYELKIDGYLTVKNKNSRWADWDNLTMYVDGVASHIKSSGDEDGLFISSNTGNKISLGDGNDEVAINSKKLILDYGGTNDLAQVAINAGNPVNGAALTVGGMTYIGNSKSIESNPGISNDLKEDCSLFVEKQILASDLNIIPKQYWMDSVFESDYKKMDLDTLEGYVKENKHLPGIVSEKEVKEKGYKIHAFNTGLLQNVEELLLHIIDQNKKNEALSKKIEVLTRKIEVLESQSSQHK
;
A
#
# COMPACT_ATOMS: atom_id res chain seq x y z
N MET A 1 23.97 65.71 -15.26
CA MET A 1 22.88 65.53 -14.26
C MET A 1 22.77 64.10 -13.73
N ILE A 2 23.16 63.08 -14.52
CA ILE A 2 23.14 61.65 -14.11
C ILE A 2 24.14 61.33 -12.96
N MET A 3 25.35 61.90 -12.94
CA MET A 3 26.32 61.63 -11.86
C MET A 3 25.97 62.24 -10.49
N LYS A 4 25.12 63.28 -10.41
CA LYS A 4 24.68 63.84 -9.12
C LYS A 4 23.67 62.94 -8.41
N ASN A 5 22.89 62.15 -9.16
CA ASN A 5 21.89 61.24 -8.60
C ASN A 5 22.49 59.90 -8.15
N VAL A 6 23.55 59.42 -8.81
CA VAL A 6 24.24 58.18 -8.39
C VAL A 6 24.92 58.34 -7.02
N ASN A 7 25.54 59.48 -6.74
CA ASN A 7 26.17 59.74 -5.44
C ASN A 7 25.15 59.99 -4.31
N TYR A 8 23.95 60.47 -4.62
CA TYR A 8 22.88 60.62 -3.63
C TYR A 8 22.32 59.24 -3.20
N VAL A 9 22.18 58.32 -4.16
CA VAL A 9 21.73 56.94 -3.92
C VAL A 9 22.78 56.11 -3.17
N LEU A 10 24.07 56.30 -3.46
CA LEU A 10 25.17 55.63 -2.76
C LEU A 10 25.41 56.19 -1.34
N GLY A 11 25.11 57.46 -1.09
CA GLY A 11 25.29 58.12 0.21
C GLY A 11 24.30 57.70 1.29
N ASN A 12 23.08 57.29 0.92
CA ASN A 12 22.00 56.94 1.86
C ASN A 12 21.76 55.44 2.04
N CYS A 13 22.45 54.57 1.28
CA CYS A 13 22.23 53.12 1.35
C CYS A 13 23.25 52.41 2.25
N LYS A 14 23.06 52.48 3.57
CA LYS A 14 23.80 51.64 4.54
C LYS A 14 23.15 50.27 4.82
N LYS A 15 22.06 49.88 4.14
CA LYS A 15 21.29 48.65 4.48
C LYS A 15 20.65 47.92 3.29
N LEU A 16 21.32 47.81 2.15
CA LEU A 16 20.85 46.94 1.06
C LEU A 16 21.79 45.74 0.88
N SER A 17 21.31 44.54 1.20
CA SER A 17 22.01 43.28 0.93
C SER A 17 22.10 43.05 -0.57
N GLY A 18 23.23 42.51 -1.05
CA GLY A 18 23.58 42.41 -2.48
C GLY A 18 22.53 41.81 -3.43
N ILE A 19 21.61 40.98 -2.94
CA ILE A 19 20.51 40.40 -3.74
C ILE A 19 19.52 41.47 -4.23
N LYS A 20 19.23 42.50 -3.41
CA LYS A 20 18.30 43.58 -3.77
C LYS A 20 18.85 44.48 -4.89
N PHE A 21 20.19 44.61 -4.98
CA PHE A 21 20.84 45.42 -6.01
C PHE A 21 20.84 44.73 -7.39
N ILE A 22 20.92 43.40 -7.40
CA ILE A 22 20.90 42.60 -8.64
C ILE A 22 19.51 42.60 -9.27
N LEU A 23 18.45 42.49 -8.46
CA LEU A 23 17.07 42.63 -8.93
C LEU A 23 16.78 44.04 -9.47
N PHE A 24 17.30 45.08 -8.82
CA PHE A 24 17.17 46.47 -9.26
C PHE A 24 17.84 46.72 -10.62
N ALA A 25 19.02 46.14 -10.86
CA ALA A 25 19.71 46.23 -12.14
C ALA A 25 19.01 45.45 -13.27
N ALA A 26 18.38 44.32 -12.96
CA ALA A 26 17.67 43.50 -13.95
C ALA A 26 16.40 44.21 -14.50
N VAL A 27 15.67 44.91 -13.62
CA VAL A 27 14.49 45.70 -14.02
C VAL A 27 14.90 46.91 -14.87
N LEU A 28 16.00 47.57 -14.54
CA LEU A 28 16.57 48.69 -15.31
C LEU A 28 17.08 48.28 -16.70
N LEU A 29 17.65 47.07 -16.87
CA LEU A 29 18.08 46.61 -18.20
C LEU A 29 16.89 46.22 -19.10
N SER A 30 15.84 45.62 -18.54
CA SER A 30 14.66 45.18 -19.30
C SER A 30 13.79 46.33 -19.84
N THR A 31 13.95 47.55 -19.30
CA THR A 31 13.15 48.73 -19.64
C THR A 31 13.79 49.64 -20.69
N THR A 32 14.97 49.29 -21.23
CA THR A 32 15.66 50.10 -22.24
C THR A 32 15.23 49.83 -23.70
N LEU A 33 14.34 48.86 -23.95
CA LEU A 33 13.71 48.65 -25.27
C LEU A 33 12.21 48.93 -25.20
N SER A 34 11.83 50.19 -25.00
CA SER A 34 10.57 50.81 -25.47
C SER A 34 10.53 52.26 -24.99
N TYR A 35 10.85 53.20 -25.86
CA TYR A 35 10.85 54.63 -25.55
C TYR A 35 9.52 55.24 -25.98
N SER A 36 8.68 55.66 -25.02
CA SER A 36 8.15 57.04 -24.93
C SER A 36 7.17 57.20 -23.75
N GLN A 37 7.54 58.11 -22.85
CA GLN A 37 6.70 58.93 -21.97
C GLN A 37 5.51 58.28 -21.23
N SER A 38 5.73 58.00 -19.95
CA SER A 38 5.16 58.79 -18.82
C SER A 38 5.88 58.35 -17.55
N TYR A 39 6.82 59.16 -17.07
CA TYR A 39 7.48 58.92 -15.79
C TYR A 39 6.51 59.29 -14.67
N THR A 40 5.80 58.31 -14.12
CA THR A 40 5.34 58.37 -12.73
C THR A 40 6.47 57.87 -11.83
N GLU A 41 6.78 58.69 -10.83
CA GLU A 41 7.86 58.52 -9.88
C GLU A 41 7.83 57.11 -9.25
N LEU A 42 8.97 56.42 -9.29
CA LEU A 42 9.09 55.01 -8.89
C LEU A 42 9.21 54.79 -7.38
N PHE A 43 9.09 55.84 -6.56
CA PHE A 43 9.09 55.76 -5.11
C PHE A 43 8.41 57.02 -4.55
N THR A 44 7.09 56.96 -4.32
CA THR A 44 6.38 58.03 -3.60
C THR A 44 5.48 57.45 -2.53
N ASP A 45 5.89 57.74 -1.29
CA ASP A 45 5.23 57.47 -0.01
C ASP A 45 5.34 56.04 0.54
N ALA A 46 5.70 55.97 1.83
CA ALA A 46 5.98 54.78 2.65
C ALA A 46 4.69 54.04 3.03
N LYS A 47 3.78 53.89 2.07
CA LYS A 47 2.46 53.30 2.28
C LYS A 47 2.04 52.32 1.20
N ASP A 48 2.54 52.42 -0.03
CA ASP A 48 2.34 51.44 -1.10
C ASP A 48 3.02 51.91 -2.40
N ASP A 49 3.80 51.06 -3.07
CA ASP A 49 4.33 51.34 -4.42
C ASP A 49 3.47 50.64 -5.49
N TYR A 50 2.91 51.41 -6.43
CA TYR A 50 2.08 50.88 -7.53
C TYR A 50 2.60 51.30 -8.91
N THR A 51 2.63 50.35 -9.85
CA THR A 51 2.85 50.64 -11.27
C THR A 51 1.64 50.17 -12.09
N ARG A 52 1.12 51.04 -12.96
CA ARG A 52 0.06 50.72 -13.94
C ARG A 52 0.61 50.87 -15.34
N ALA A 53 0.53 49.82 -16.15
CA ALA A 53 0.90 49.86 -17.56
C ALA A 53 0.00 48.92 -18.36
N ASN A 54 -0.58 49.40 -19.47
CA ASN A 54 -1.22 48.60 -20.52
C ASN A 54 -1.99 47.35 -20.04
N ASN A 55 -3.04 47.54 -19.21
CA ASN A 55 -3.92 46.51 -18.62
C ASN A 55 -3.35 45.71 -17.43
N TRP A 56 -2.21 46.09 -16.86
CA TRP A 56 -1.59 45.32 -15.79
C TRP A 56 -1.36 46.26 -14.60
N VAL A 57 -1.71 45.81 -13.40
CA VAL A 57 -1.45 46.53 -12.16
C VAL A 57 -0.49 45.70 -11.32
N PHE A 58 0.58 46.36 -10.90
CA PHE A 58 1.58 45.80 -10.01
C PHE A 58 1.57 46.57 -8.69
N SER A 59 1.57 45.85 -7.56
CA SER A 59 1.62 46.44 -6.23
C SER A 59 2.65 45.76 -5.33
N ILE A 60 3.48 46.57 -4.68
CA ILE A 60 4.28 46.17 -3.52
C ILE A 60 3.73 46.96 -2.34
N ASP A 61 3.13 46.24 -1.40
CA ASP A 61 2.63 46.79 -0.15
C ASP A 61 3.67 46.42 0.93
N ASP A 62 4.36 47.42 1.46
CA ASP A 62 5.34 47.28 2.53
C ASP A 62 4.77 47.63 3.91
N ASP A 63 3.45 47.87 4.01
CA ASP A 63 2.77 48.17 5.25
C ASP A 63 2.51 46.90 6.07
N VAL A 64 3.05 46.89 7.28
CA VAL A 64 2.92 45.78 8.24
C VAL A 64 1.75 46.01 9.19
N SER A 65 0.98 47.11 9.03
CA SER A 65 -0.01 47.58 9.99
C SER A 65 -1.46 47.20 9.67
N ASP A 66 -1.81 46.90 8.41
CA ASP A 66 -3.17 46.53 8.04
C ASP A 66 -3.43 45.02 8.24
N GLN A 67 -4.46 44.72 9.04
CA GLN A 67 -4.87 43.35 9.34
C GLN A 67 -5.67 42.68 8.21
N ASP A 68 -6.04 43.44 7.16
CA ASP A 68 -7.07 43.03 6.19
C ASP A 68 -6.65 43.14 4.70
N GLY A 69 -5.39 43.48 4.38
CA GLY A 69 -4.87 43.57 3.00
C GLY A 69 -3.88 42.46 2.63
N PRO A 70 -3.66 42.16 1.34
CA PRO A 70 -2.59 41.26 0.90
C PRO A 70 -1.21 41.93 1.06
N GLY A 71 -0.78 42.12 2.31
CA GLY A 71 0.41 42.90 2.70
C GLY A 71 1.75 42.27 2.36
N ALA A 72 2.07 42.14 1.07
CA ALA A 72 3.45 41.96 0.59
C ALA A 72 3.59 42.18 -0.93
N PHE A 73 2.81 41.47 -1.75
CA PHE A 73 2.96 41.51 -3.21
C PHE A 73 1.67 41.06 -3.91
N SER A 74 1.19 41.83 -4.90
CA SER A 74 0.08 41.41 -5.77
C SER A 74 0.25 41.86 -7.23
N TRP A 75 -0.29 41.05 -8.15
CA TRP A 75 -0.28 41.28 -9.58
C TRP A 75 -1.68 41.06 -10.15
N PHE A 76 -2.22 42.07 -10.83
CA PHE A 76 -3.56 42.05 -11.42
C PHE A 76 -3.51 42.24 -12.95
N ALA A 77 -4.45 41.60 -13.63
CA ALA A 77 -4.76 41.79 -15.05
C ALA A 77 -5.84 42.87 -15.27
N ASN A 78 -6.12 43.18 -16.53
CA ASN A 78 -7.15 44.14 -17.00
C ASN A 78 -7.13 45.56 -16.40
N GLY A 79 -6.07 45.95 -15.71
CA GLY A 79 -5.98 47.25 -15.04
C GLY A 79 -6.85 47.37 -13.77
N GLY A 80 -7.54 46.28 -13.40
CA GLY A 80 -8.39 46.19 -12.21
C GLY A 80 -7.61 45.88 -10.93
N ARG A 81 -8.30 45.89 -9.79
CA ARG A 81 -7.75 45.57 -8.46
C ARG A 81 -8.66 44.63 -7.66
N ASP A 82 -9.70 44.10 -8.29
CA ASP A 82 -10.63 43.19 -7.64
C ASP A 82 -10.08 41.76 -7.68
N ILE A 83 -10.62 40.88 -6.83
CA ILE A 83 -10.18 39.48 -6.73
C ILE A 83 -10.31 38.72 -8.06
N ASN A 84 -11.24 39.14 -8.92
CA ASN A 84 -11.46 38.54 -10.24
C ASN A 84 -10.37 38.88 -11.25
N ASP A 85 -9.58 39.94 -10.99
CA ASP A 85 -8.45 40.35 -11.83
C ASP A 85 -7.10 39.92 -11.23
N LEU A 86 -7.08 39.30 -10.04
CA LEU A 86 -5.86 38.93 -9.33
C LEU A 86 -5.19 37.70 -9.98
N MET A 87 -4.02 37.90 -10.58
CA MET A 87 -3.23 36.86 -11.24
C MET A 87 -2.27 36.15 -10.29
N MET A 88 -1.66 36.89 -9.36
CA MET A 88 -0.69 36.34 -8.41
C MET A 88 -0.62 37.21 -7.16
N SER A 89 -0.57 36.61 -5.98
CA SER A 89 -0.29 37.33 -4.73
C SER A 89 0.60 36.51 -3.81
N LEU A 90 1.54 37.18 -3.14
CA LEU A 90 2.27 36.63 -2.00
C LEU A 90 1.87 37.45 -0.78
N SER A 91 1.32 36.81 0.24
CA SER A 91 0.89 37.49 1.46
C SER A 91 1.32 36.72 2.71
N LYS A 92 1.45 37.45 3.82
CA LYS A 92 1.68 36.86 5.14
C LYS A 92 0.35 36.41 5.72
N ARG A 93 0.22 35.14 6.08
CA ARG A 93 -0.95 34.61 6.78
C ARG A 93 -0.69 34.60 8.28
N ASN A 94 -1.49 35.35 9.03
CA ASN A 94 -1.53 35.27 10.49
C ASN A 94 -2.56 34.18 10.87
N THR A 95 -2.12 33.04 11.37
CA THR A 95 -3.03 32.02 11.92
C THR A 95 -3.51 32.46 13.31
N ILE A 96 -4.82 32.62 13.48
CA ILE A 96 -5.40 33.37 14.61
C ILE A 96 -5.35 32.61 15.95
N ASN A 97 -5.04 31.32 16.03
CA ASN A 97 -5.22 30.54 17.27
C ASN A 97 -4.13 29.48 17.56
N ASP A 98 -2.84 29.84 17.62
CA ASP A 98 -1.83 28.90 18.12
C ASP A 98 -0.83 29.60 19.04
N GLU A 99 -0.59 29.01 20.21
CA GLU A 99 0.45 29.45 21.18
C GLU A 99 1.87 29.38 20.58
N ASP A 100 1.99 28.80 19.37
CA ASP A 100 3.21 28.62 18.61
C ASP A 100 3.21 29.62 17.43
N TYR A 101 3.95 30.74 17.57
CA TYR A 101 4.05 31.84 16.59
C TYR A 101 4.69 31.41 15.25
N ARG A 102 4.02 30.58 14.45
CA ARG A 102 4.48 30.20 13.11
C ARG A 102 3.91 31.18 12.09
N LYS A 103 4.72 32.16 11.69
CA LYS A 103 4.42 33.02 10.53
C LYS A 103 4.38 32.14 9.28
N THR A 104 3.23 32.07 8.61
CA THR A 104 3.10 31.36 7.34
C THR A 104 3.00 32.37 6.19
N TYR A 105 3.55 32.03 5.03
CA TYR A 105 3.45 32.83 3.82
C TYR A 105 2.63 32.03 2.80
N GLU A 106 1.70 32.69 2.13
CA GLU A 106 0.84 32.09 1.11
C GLU A 106 1.15 32.68 -0.25
N LEU A 107 1.41 31.82 -1.24
CA LEU A 107 1.50 32.18 -2.65
C LEU A 107 0.22 31.70 -3.36
N LYS A 108 -0.58 32.65 -3.87
CA LYS A 108 -1.73 32.37 -4.74
C LYS A 108 -1.37 32.72 -6.17
N ILE A 109 -1.71 31.84 -7.09
CA ILE A 109 -1.52 32.03 -8.54
C ILE A 109 -2.83 31.62 -9.20
N ASP A 110 -3.39 32.50 -10.02
CA ASP A 110 -4.48 32.19 -10.92
C ASP A 110 -3.89 31.76 -12.28
N GLY A 111 -4.14 30.51 -12.67
CA GLY A 111 -3.56 29.87 -13.85
C GLY A 111 -2.45 28.84 -13.55
N TYR A 112 -1.35 28.92 -14.31
CA TYR A 112 -0.28 27.92 -14.29
C TYR A 112 0.92 28.37 -13.47
N LEU A 113 1.38 27.53 -12.55
CA LEU A 113 2.73 27.61 -11.99
C LEU A 113 3.62 26.60 -12.70
N THR A 114 4.56 27.08 -13.51
CA THR A 114 5.54 26.22 -14.21
C THR A 114 6.95 26.52 -13.71
N VAL A 115 7.63 25.50 -13.22
CA VAL A 115 9.05 25.55 -12.87
C VAL A 115 9.85 24.84 -13.96
N LYS A 116 10.82 25.55 -14.55
CA LYS A 116 11.71 25.04 -15.61
C LYS A 116 13.17 25.11 -15.15
N ASN A 117 13.96 24.09 -15.50
CA ASN A 117 15.41 24.16 -15.35
C ASN A 117 16.03 25.00 -16.48
N LYS A 118 16.33 26.28 -16.22
CA LYS A 118 16.91 27.20 -17.22
C LYS A 118 18.26 26.77 -17.81
N ASN A 119 18.95 25.81 -17.18
CA ASN A 119 20.26 25.33 -17.62
C ASN A 119 20.17 24.06 -18.47
N SER A 120 18.98 23.47 -18.66
CA SER A 120 18.78 22.32 -19.57
C SER A 120 18.57 22.81 -21.00
N ARG A 121 19.19 22.15 -21.98
CA ARG A 121 18.89 22.38 -23.41
C ARG A 121 17.46 21.97 -23.78
N TRP A 122 16.79 21.19 -22.93
CA TRP A 122 15.42 20.73 -23.07
C TRP A 122 14.49 21.32 -21.99
N ALA A 123 14.82 22.50 -21.46
CA ALA A 123 14.04 23.18 -20.41
C ALA A 123 12.54 23.39 -20.74
N ASP A 124 12.17 23.33 -22.02
CA ASP A 124 10.77 23.41 -22.45
C ASP A 124 10.01 22.09 -22.27
N TRP A 125 10.71 20.96 -22.20
CA TRP A 125 10.13 19.63 -21.99
C TRP A 125 10.23 19.20 -20.53
N ASP A 126 11.30 19.59 -19.84
CA ASP A 126 11.49 19.27 -18.42
C ASP A 126 10.84 20.33 -17.53
N ASN A 127 9.54 20.18 -17.28
CA ASN A 127 8.81 21.08 -16.40
C ASN A 127 7.97 20.36 -15.34
N LEU A 128 7.89 21.00 -14.17
CA LEU A 128 6.84 20.76 -13.19
C LEU A 128 5.79 21.86 -13.37
N THR A 129 4.56 21.46 -13.64
CA THR A 129 3.45 22.37 -13.86
C THR A 129 2.30 22.05 -12.89
N MET A 130 1.79 23.08 -12.22
CA MET A 130 0.62 23.02 -11.34
C MET A 130 -0.46 23.94 -11.88
N TYR A 131 -1.69 23.44 -12.05
CA TYR A 131 -2.79 24.22 -12.63
C TYR A 131 -4.16 23.63 -12.30
N VAL A 132 -5.21 24.41 -12.55
CA VAL A 132 -6.62 23.98 -12.49
C VAL A 132 -7.23 24.23 -13.87
N ASP A 133 -7.89 23.24 -14.46
CA ASP A 133 -8.53 23.35 -15.79
C ASP A 133 -10.05 23.54 -15.72
N GLY A 134 -10.58 23.79 -14.51
CA GLY A 134 -12.00 23.91 -14.21
C GLY A 134 -12.70 22.59 -13.86
N VAL A 135 -12.03 21.44 -14.06
CA VAL A 135 -12.55 20.11 -13.70
C VAL A 135 -11.68 19.47 -12.62
N ALA A 136 -10.36 19.57 -12.73
CA ALA A 136 -9.42 18.99 -11.79
C ALA A 136 -8.23 19.91 -11.51
N SER A 137 -7.63 19.71 -10.34
CA SER A 137 -6.33 20.27 -9.99
C SER A 137 -5.24 19.28 -10.40
N HIS A 138 -4.21 19.79 -11.08
CA HIS A 138 -3.14 18.98 -11.63
C HIS A 138 -1.80 19.35 -11.00
N ILE A 139 -1.01 18.33 -10.66
CA ILE A 139 0.43 18.45 -10.43
C ILE A 139 1.09 17.50 -11.43
N LYS A 140 1.72 18.08 -12.45
CA LYS A 140 2.26 17.32 -13.59
C LYS A 140 3.75 17.56 -13.72
N SER A 141 4.54 16.49 -13.60
CA SER A 141 5.92 16.48 -14.11
C SER A 141 5.92 15.99 -15.55
N SER A 142 6.66 16.66 -16.41
CA SER A 142 6.89 16.26 -17.81
C SER A 142 8.37 16.03 -18.14
N GLY A 143 9.23 16.12 -17.12
CA GLY A 143 10.65 15.77 -17.24
C GLY A 143 10.91 14.27 -17.38
N ASP A 144 12.17 13.98 -17.73
CA ASP A 144 12.85 12.70 -17.98
C ASP A 144 12.43 11.44 -17.19
N GLU A 145 13.03 10.29 -17.58
CA GLU A 145 12.74 8.94 -17.07
C GLU A 145 12.97 8.79 -15.54
N ASP A 146 13.63 9.76 -14.90
CA ASP A 146 13.98 9.72 -13.48
C ASP A 146 12.82 10.18 -12.57
N GLY A 147 11.77 10.80 -13.12
CA GLY A 147 10.47 10.97 -12.47
C GLY A 147 10.35 12.16 -11.51
N LEU A 148 9.27 12.16 -10.70
CA LEU A 148 8.96 13.22 -9.71
C LEU A 148 9.27 12.72 -8.29
N PHE A 149 10.24 13.35 -7.63
CA PHE A 149 10.57 13.07 -6.23
C PHE A 149 9.85 14.04 -5.29
N ILE A 150 9.05 13.49 -4.37
CA ILE A 150 8.46 14.22 -3.25
C ILE A 150 9.08 13.68 -1.97
N SER A 151 9.96 14.46 -1.34
CA SER A 151 10.69 14.03 -0.14
C SER A 151 10.85 15.17 0.89
N SER A 152 11.00 14.79 2.15
CA SER A 152 11.28 15.67 3.29
C SER A 152 12.37 15.06 4.17
N ASN A 153 13.25 15.92 4.69
CA ASN A 153 14.39 15.52 5.53
C ASN A 153 14.03 15.32 7.01
N THR A 154 12.85 15.81 7.46
CA THR A 154 12.49 15.88 8.89
C THR A 154 11.18 15.17 9.23
N GLY A 155 10.38 14.84 8.22
CA GLY A 155 9.12 14.13 8.37
C GLY A 155 8.36 14.08 7.05
N ASN A 156 8.05 12.88 6.58
CA ASN A 156 7.29 12.68 5.35
C ASN A 156 5.82 12.44 5.74
N LYS A 157 4.93 13.36 5.38
CA LYS A 157 3.49 13.11 5.33
C LYS A 157 2.99 13.47 3.95
N ILE A 158 2.58 12.46 3.20
CA ILE A 158 1.88 12.63 1.92
C ILE A 158 0.47 12.11 2.16
N SER A 159 -0.52 12.99 2.03
CA SER A 159 -1.94 12.65 2.12
C SER A 159 -2.53 12.81 0.73
N LEU A 160 -3.31 11.81 0.28
CA LEU A 160 -4.01 11.83 -1.00
C LEU A 160 -5.50 11.61 -0.72
N GLY A 161 -6.33 12.55 -1.18
CA GLY A 161 -7.79 12.54 -1.02
C GLY A 161 -8.33 13.19 0.27
N ASP A 162 -9.66 13.29 0.33
CA ASP A 162 -10.49 13.94 1.36
C ASP A 162 -11.49 12.99 2.03
N GLY A 163 -11.57 11.73 1.60
CA GLY A 163 -12.40 10.68 2.19
C GLY A 163 -13.45 10.06 1.26
N ASN A 164 -13.65 10.60 0.06
CA ASN A 164 -14.50 9.99 -0.98
C ASN A 164 -13.75 9.69 -2.30
N ASP A 165 -12.44 9.94 -2.33
CA ASP A 165 -11.64 9.80 -3.54
C ASP A 165 -11.23 8.37 -3.87
N GLU A 166 -11.06 8.13 -5.17
CA GLU A 166 -10.29 7.01 -5.68
C GLU A 166 -8.83 7.41 -5.88
N VAL A 167 -7.91 6.66 -5.28
CA VAL A 167 -6.47 6.84 -5.50
C VAL A 167 -5.98 5.72 -6.43
N ALA A 168 -5.64 6.08 -7.68
CA ALA A 168 -5.10 5.16 -8.67
C ALA A 168 -3.58 5.35 -8.83
N ILE A 169 -2.83 4.24 -8.80
CA ILE A 169 -1.38 4.21 -9.09
C ILE A 169 -1.17 3.34 -10.32
N ASN A 170 -0.93 3.98 -11.47
CA ASN A 170 -0.66 3.27 -12.72
C ASN A 170 0.86 3.09 -12.90
N SER A 171 1.43 2.07 -12.24
CA SER A 171 2.84 1.74 -12.32
C SER A 171 3.08 0.24 -12.51
N LYS A 172 4.24 -0.14 -13.07
CA LYS A 172 4.65 -1.55 -13.15
C LYS A 172 4.98 -2.14 -11.78
N LYS A 173 5.42 -1.30 -10.84
CA LYS A 173 5.87 -1.71 -9.50
C LYS A 173 5.64 -0.58 -8.50
N LEU A 174 5.10 -0.93 -7.35
CA LEU A 174 5.11 -0.10 -6.14
C LEU A 174 6.17 -0.66 -5.19
N ILE A 175 7.14 0.15 -4.80
CA ILE A 175 8.19 -0.23 -3.84
C ILE A 175 7.92 0.54 -2.55
N LEU A 176 7.72 -0.19 -1.46
CA LEU A 176 7.65 0.35 -0.10
C LEU A 176 8.87 -0.19 0.65
N ASP A 177 9.95 0.58 0.61
CA ASP A 177 11.23 0.24 1.23
C ASP A 177 11.60 1.29 2.28
N TYR A 178 12.28 0.86 3.33
CA TYR A 178 12.67 1.71 4.45
C TYR A 178 14.15 1.50 4.79
N GLY A 179 14.85 2.59 5.09
CA GLY A 179 16.30 2.68 4.95
C GLY A 179 17.17 2.03 6.04
N GLY A 180 16.61 1.50 7.13
CA GLY A 180 17.41 1.02 8.28
C GLY A 180 16.85 -0.25 8.93
N THR A 181 17.70 -1.05 9.57
CA THR A 181 17.32 -2.36 10.17
C THR A 181 16.40 -2.27 11.39
N ASN A 182 16.20 -1.06 11.93
CA ASN A 182 15.46 -0.84 13.18
C ASN A 182 14.13 -0.10 12.98
N ASP A 183 13.82 0.34 11.76
CA ASP A 183 12.57 1.04 11.52
C ASP A 183 11.44 0.03 11.25
N LEU A 184 10.22 0.44 11.55
CA LEU A 184 9.03 -0.34 11.23
C LEU A 184 8.46 0.16 9.90
N ALA A 185 8.47 -0.66 8.86
CA ALA A 185 7.56 -0.46 7.74
C ALA A 185 6.24 -1.18 8.02
N GLN A 186 5.15 -0.44 7.88
CA GLN A 186 3.80 -0.96 8.00
C GLN A 186 2.94 -0.43 6.87
N VAL A 187 2.16 -1.33 6.27
CA VAL A 187 1.00 -0.96 5.46
C VAL A 187 -0.23 -1.24 6.31
N ALA A 188 -0.97 -0.19 6.65
CA ALA A 188 -2.20 -0.30 7.42
C ALA A 188 -3.39 0.00 6.50
N ILE A 189 -4.37 -0.90 6.45
CA ILE A 189 -5.60 -0.76 5.68
C ILE A 189 -6.76 -0.83 6.66
N ASN A 190 -7.56 0.25 6.76
CA ASN A 190 -8.71 0.34 7.67
C ASN A 190 -8.41 -0.01 9.15
N ALA A 191 -7.19 0.30 9.63
CA ALA A 191 -6.74 -0.08 10.97
C ALA A 191 -7.34 0.75 12.11
N GLY A 192 -7.80 1.98 11.83
CA GLY A 192 -8.40 2.86 12.85
C GLY A 192 -9.86 2.56 13.15
N ASN A 193 -10.65 2.25 12.11
CA ASN A 193 -12.07 1.90 12.22
C ASN A 193 -12.37 0.79 11.19
N PRO A 194 -12.75 -0.42 11.63
CA PRO A 194 -13.14 -1.49 10.73
C PRO A 194 -14.30 -1.04 9.83
N VAL A 195 -14.16 -1.27 8.52
CA VAL A 195 -15.18 -0.93 7.52
C VAL A 195 -15.88 -2.20 7.06
N ASN A 196 -17.21 -2.18 6.98
CA ASN A 196 -17.98 -3.30 6.45
C ASN A 196 -17.66 -3.52 4.97
N GLY A 197 -17.39 -4.77 4.57
CA GLY A 197 -17.05 -5.12 3.19
C GLY A 197 -15.62 -4.75 2.77
N ALA A 198 -14.72 -4.43 3.71
CA ALA A 198 -13.32 -4.23 3.40
C ALA A 198 -12.71 -5.50 2.76
N ALA A 199 -12.08 -5.35 1.60
CA ALA A 199 -11.49 -6.45 0.85
C ALA A 199 -10.12 -6.04 0.28
N LEU A 200 -9.15 -6.96 0.37
CA LEU A 200 -7.91 -6.90 -0.39
C LEU A 200 -8.07 -7.80 -1.62
N THR A 201 -8.26 -7.20 -2.80
CA THR A 201 -8.43 -7.95 -4.05
C THR A 201 -7.12 -7.98 -4.81
N VAL A 202 -6.59 -9.17 -5.07
CA VAL A 202 -5.35 -9.37 -5.84
C VAL A 202 -5.65 -10.31 -7.01
N GLY A 203 -5.49 -9.80 -8.23
CA GLY A 203 -5.57 -10.60 -9.45
C GLY A 203 -4.26 -11.35 -9.70
N GLY A 204 -4.18 -12.59 -9.23
CA GLY A 204 -3.01 -13.46 -9.40
C GLY A 204 -2.40 -13.94 -8.08
N MET A 205 -1.20 -14.51 -8.15
CA MET A 205 -0.50 -15.05 -6.99
C MET A 205 0.10 -13.93 -6.13
N THR A 206 -0.16 -13.98 -4.83
CA THR A 206 0.48 -13.13 -3.81
C THR A 206 1.64 -13.87 -3.16
N TYR A 207 2.81 -13.24 -3.07
CA TYR A 207 4.01 -13.81 -2.45
C TYR A 207 4.38 -13.07 -1.18
N ILE A 208 4.54 -13.81 -0.08
CA ILE A 208 4.99 -13.29 1.22
C ILE A 208 6.29 -14.02 1.59
N GLY A 209 7.41 -13.32 1.44
CA GLY A 209 8.74 -13.87 1.66
C GLY A 209 9.86 -12.85 1.53
N ASN A 210 11.10 -13.30 1.68
CA ASN A 210 12.30 -12.45 1.59
C ASN A 210 12.92 -12.40 0.18
N SER A 211 12.53 -13.31 -0.73
CA SER A 211 13.09 -13.30 -2.08
C SER A 211 12.61 -12.09 -2.88
N LYS A 212 13.54 -11.43 -3.57
CA LYS A 212 13.26 -10.31 -4.49
C LYS A 212 12.51 -10.75 -5.74
N SER A 213 12.50 -12.04 -6.07
CA SER A 213 11.74 -12.60 -7.18
C SER A 213 11.25 -14.01 -6.87
N ILE A 214 10.04 -14.31 -7.34
CA ILE A 214 9.40 -15.64 -7.22
C ILE A 214 10.08 -16.64 -8.16
N GLU A 215 10.54 -16.18 -9.31
CA GLU A 215 11.23 -16.99 -10.32
C GLU A 215 12.58 -17.53 -9.81
N SER A 216 13.26 -16.77 -8.96
CA SER A 216 14.55 -17.16 -8.38
C SER A 216 14.44 -18.01 -7.11
N ASN A 217 13.24 -18.41 -6.67
CA ASN A 217 13.10 -19.22 -5.47
C ASN A 217 13.21 -20.72 -5.82
N PRO A 218 14.35 -21.38 -5.49
CA PRO A 218 14.62 -22.77 -5.89
C PRO A 218 13.73 -23.80 -5.17
N GLY A 219 12.96 -23.40 -4.16
CA GLY A 219 12.08 -24.28 -3.39
C GLY A 219 10.67 -24.42 -3.96
N ILE A 220 10.34 -23.76 -5.07
CA ILE A 220 8.98 -23.74 -5.63
C ILE A 220 8.96 -24.55 -6.93
N SER A 221 8.34 -25.72 -6.91
CA SER A 221 8.01 -26.43 -8.15
C SER A 221 7.06 -25.58 -9.00
N ASN A 222 7.22 -25.60 -10.32
CA ASN A 222 6.37 -24.81 -11.21
C ASN A 222 4.87 -25.14 -11.03
N ASP A 223 4.55 -26.39 -10.71
CA ASP A 223 3.19 -26.88 -10.47
C ASP A 223 2.48 -26.15 -9.32
N LEU A 224 3.21 -25.69 -8.29
CA LEU A 224 2.62 -24.97 -7.15
C LEU A 224 2.35 -23.50 -7.46
N LYS A 225 2.95 -22.94 -8.52
CA LYS A 225 2.77 -21.54 -8.92
C LYS A 225 1.44 -21.30 -9.65
N GLU A 226 0.94 -22.32 -10.34
CA GLU A 226 -0.31 -22.25 -11.10
C GLU A 226 -1.54 -22.51 -10.20
N ASP A 227 -1.39 -23.34 -9.17
CA ASP A 227 -2.49 -23.75 -8.28
C ASP A 227 -2.73 -22.80 -7.08
N CYS A 228 -1.80 -21.89 -6.78
CA CYS A 228 -1.81 -21.10 -5.54
C CYS A 228 -2.05 -19.60 -5.76
N SER A 229 -3.10 -19.04 -5.16
CA SER A 229 -3.29 -17.58 -5.11
C SER A 229 -2.48 -16.90 -4.00
N LEU A 230 -2.00 -17.64 -3.00
CA LEU A 230 -1.19 -17.12 -1.89
C LEU A 230 -0.05 -18.08 -1.56
N PHE A 231 1.18 -17.58 -1.61
CA PHE A 231 2.39 -18.29 -1.23
C PHE A 231 3.07 -17.57 -0.05
N VAL A 232 3.38 -18.31 1.01
CA VAL A 232 4.03 -17.80 2.22
C VAL A 232 5.25 -18.67 2.53
N GLU A 233 6.46 -18.08 2.56
CA GLU A 233 7.70 -18.81 2.85
C GLU A 233 7.77 -19.34 4.31
N LYS A 234 7.03 -18.70 5.21
CA LYS A 234 6.97 -19.02 6.64
C LYS A 234 5.55 -19.47 7.03
N GLN A 235 5.31 -19.58 8.33
CA GLN A 235 4.02 -20.04 8.86
C GLN A 235 2.96 -18.93 8.83
N ILE A 236 1.71 -19.36 8.70
CA ILE A 236 0.52 -18.53 8.92
C ILE A 236 -0.02 -18.89 10.31
N LEU A 237 -0.15 -17.89 11.19
CA LEU A 237 -0.81 -18.05 12.48
C LEU A 237 -2.26 -17.58 12.36
N ALA A 238 -3.21 -18.47 12.64
CA ALA A 238 -4.64 -18.17 12.64
C ALA A 238 -5.30 -18.82 13.87
N SER A 239 -6.28 -18.14 14.46
CA SER A 239 -7.07 -18.72 15.56
C SER A 239 -8.00 -19.83 15.08
N ASP A 240 -8.54 -19.69 13.87
CA ASP A 240 -9.40 -20.67 13.22
C ASP A 240 -9.31 -20.52 11.69
N LEU A 241 -9.59 -21.60 10.95
CA LEU A 241 -9.55 -21.64 9.49
C LEU A 241 -10.73 -22.45 8.94
N ASN A 242 -11.65 -21.74 8.28
CA ASN A 242 -12.71 -22.39 7.51
C ASN A 242 -12.21 -22.78 6.11
N ILE A 243 -12.33 -24.06 5.79
CA ILE A 243 -12.05 -24.58 4.44
C ILE A 243 -13.39 -24.68 3.72
N ILE A 244 -13.47 -24.11 2.51
CA ILE A 244 -14.69 -24.15 1.71
C ILE A 244 -15.08 -25.60 1.37
N PRO A 245 -16.38 -25.93 1.29
CA PRO A 245 -16.82 -27.25 0.89
C PRO A 245 -16.28 -27.63 -0.49
N LYS A 246 -15.74 -28.84 -0.61
CA LYS A 246 -15.44 -29.44 -1.92
C LYS A 246 -16.55 -30.43 -2.28
N GLN A 247 -16.78 -30.59 -3.58
CA GLN A 247 -17.72 -31.58 -4.12
C GLN A 247 -17.35 -33.03 -3.73
N TYR A 248 -16.08 -33.27 -3.39
CA TYR A 248 -15.57 -34.56 -2.98
C TYR A 248 -15.22 -34.51 -1.49
N TRP A 249 -16.20 -34.85 -0.66
CA TRP A 249 -16.01 -35.21 0.74
C TRP A 249 -16.33 -36.71 0.85
N MET A 250 -15.40 -37.49 1.40
CA MET A 250 -15.55 -38.93 1.48
C MET A 250 -16.28 -39.27 2.77
N ASP A 251 -17.60 -39.42 2.66
CA ASP A 251 -18.51 -39.93 3.70
C ASP A 251 -19.31 -41.08 3.10
N SER A 252 -18.60 -42.09 2.59
CA SER A 252 -19.20 -43.23 1.90
C SER A 252 -18.75 -44.56 2.46
N VAL A 253 -17.87 -44.57 3.48
CA VAL A 253 -17.34 -45.81 4.06
C VAL A 253 -18.43 -46.58 4.81
N PHE A 254 -19.43 -45.88 5.33
CA PHE A 254 -20.56 -46.49 6.04
C PHE A 254 -21.72 -46.90 5.12
N GLU A 255 -21.60 -46.68 3.81
CA GLU A 255 -22.61 -47.12 2.86
C GLU A 255 -22.66 -48.65 2.75
N SER A 256 -23.86 -49.18 2.51
CA SER A 256 -24.10 -50.64 2.57
C SER A 256 -23.34 -51.44 1.50
N ASP A 257 -22.95 -50.79 0.40
CA ASP A 257 -22.20 -51.36 -0.70
C ASP A 257 -20.69 -51.09 -0.61
N TYR A 258 -20.23 -50.43 0.47
CA TYR A 258 -18.82 -50.14 0.67
C TYR A 258 -18.00 -51.42 0.87
N LYS A 259 -17.00 -51.59 0.01
CA LYS A 259 -16.06 -52.71 0.07
C LYS A 259 -14.81 -52.29 0.82
N LYS A 260 -14.84 -52.40 2.16
CA LYS A 260 -13.64 -52.18 2.98
C LYS A 260 -12.53 -53.15 2.61
N MET A 261 -11.29 -52.70 2.73
CA MET A 261 -10.12 -53.51 2.44
C MET A 261 -10.03 -54.66 3.46
N ASP A 262 -9.68 -55.87 2.99
CA ASP A 262 -9.40 -56.96 3.93
C ASP A 262 -8.07 -56.72 4.67
N LEU A 263 -7.98 -57.14 5.93
CA LEU A 263 -6.81 -56.89 6.77
C LEU A 263 -5.52 -57.51 6.21
N ASP A 264 -5.61 -58.67 5.54
CA ASP A 264 -4.44 -59.30 4.93
C ASP A 264 -3.94 -58.49 3.73
N THR A 265 -4.88 -57.92 2.96
CA THR A 265 -4.57 -57.03 1.83
C THR A 265 -3.97 -55.71 2.32
N LEU A 266 -4.54 -55.14 3.38
CA LEU A 266 -4.05 -53.92 4.02
C LEU A 266 -2.65 -54.12 4.59
N GLU A 267 -2.39 -55.25 5.27
CA GLU A 267 -1.08 -55.59 5.78
C GLU A 267 -0.03 -55.68 4.65
N GLY A 268 -0.39 -56.34 3.54
CA GLY A 268 0.43 -56.37 2.33
C GLY A 268 0.75 -54.97 1.80
N TYR A 269 -0.29 -54.13 1.66
CA TYR A 269 -0.15 -52.77 1.18
C TYR A 269 0.79 -51.93 2.06
N VAL A 270 0.61 -51.97 3.38
CA VAL A 270 1.43 -51.20 4.33
C VAL A 270 2.88 -51.70 4.34
N LYS A 271 3.08 -53.02 4.24
CA LYS A 271 4.43 -53.61 4.16
C LYS A 271 5.18 -53.15 2.91
N GLU A 272 4.49 -53.06 1.77
CA GLU A 272 5.05 -52.65 0.49
C GLU A 272 5.25 -51.12 0.41
N ASN A 273 4.21 -50.33 0.70
CA ASN A 273 4.20 -48.89 0.44
C ASN A 273 4.70 -48.04 1.62
N LYS A 274 4.78 -48.59 2.84
CA LYS A 274 5.18 -47.87 4.07
C LYS A 274 4.30 -46.67 4.45
N HIS A 275 3.08 -46.59 3.92
CA HIS A 275 2.06 -45.64 4.32
C HIS A 275 0.66 -46.25 4.15
N LEU A 276 -0.36 -45.58 4.67
CA LEU A 276 -1.76 -46.02 4.54
C LEU A 276 -2.33 -45.69 3.15
N PRO A 277 -3.34 -46.45 2.68
CA PRO A 277 -4.12 -46.08 1.50
C PRO A 277 -4.68 -44.66 1.62
N GLY A 278 -4.66 -43.88 0.54
CA GLY A 278 -5.17 -42.51 0.53
C GLY A 278 -4.30 -41.48 1.26
N ILE A 279 -3.21 -41.89 1.91
CA ILE A 279 -2.23 -41.00 2.55
C ILE A 279 -0.97 -40.94 1.69
N VAL A 280 -0.47 -39.73 1.43
CA VAL A 280 0.79 -39.51 0.69
C VAL A 280 2.00 -40.03 1.44
N SER A 281 3.02 -40.49 0.70
CA SER A 281 4.25 -41.03 1.29
C SER A 281 5.15 -39.93 1.88
N GLU A 282 6.01 -40.28 2.85
CA GLU A 282 6.99 -39.34 3.43
C GLU A 282 7.90 -38.72 2.34
N LYS A 283 8.32 -39.54 1.37
CA LYS A 283 9.16 -39.08 0.25
C LYS A 283 8.44 -38.02 -0.58
N GLU A 284 7.18 -38.27 -0.92
CA GLU A 284 6.37 -37.33 -1.69
C GLU A 284 6.12 -36.02 -0.92
N VAL A 285 5.86 -36.11 0.39
CA VAL A 285 5.70 -34.92 1.24
C VAL A 285 6.96 -34.06 1.29
N LYS A 286 8.15 -34.67 1.37
CA LYS A 286 9.43 -33.94 1.38
C LYS A 286 9.73 -33.27 0.04
N GLU A 287 9.33 -33.89 -1.07
CA GLU A 287 9.61 -33.39 -2.41
C GLU A 287 8.59 -32.36 -2.91
N LYS A 288 7.30 -32.56 -2.61
CA LYS A 288 6.19 -31.81 -3.22
C LYS A 288 5.23 -31.18 -2.21
N GLY A 289 5.36 -31.48 -0.92
CA GLY A 289 4.35 -31.13 0.09
C GLY A 289 3.10 -31.99 -0.03
N TYR A 290 1.98 -31.51 0.51
CA TYR A 290 0.68 -32.20 0.43
C TYR A 290 -0.48 -31.22 0.44
N LYS A 291 -1.62 -31.64 -0.15
CA LYS A 291 -2.86 -30.87 -0.13
C LYS A 291 -3.66 -31.24 1.13
N ILE A 292 -3.88 -30.29 2.03
CA ILE A 292 -4.55 -30.51 3.33
C ILE A 292 -5.91 -31.22 3.20
N HIS A 293 -6.71 -30.85 2.19
CA HIS A 293 -8.01 -31.48 1.95
C HIS A 293 -7.88 -32.97 1.62
N ALA A 294 -6.95 -33.33 0.73
CA ALA A 294 -6.75 -34.72 0.33
C ALA A 294 -6.22 -35.54 1.51
N PHE A 295 -5.31 -34.98 2.29
CA PHE A 295 -4.77 -35.61 3.50
C PHE A 295 -5.86 -35.87 4.55
N ASN A 296 -6.69 -34.87 4.86
CA ASN A 296 -7.80 -35.02 5.81
C ASN A 296 -8.85 -36.03 5.33
N THR A 297 -9.12 -36.06 4.01
CA THR A 297 -10.06 -37.02 3.42
C THR A 297 -9.54 -38.46 3.57
N GLY A 298 -8.26 -38.69 3.25
CA GLY A 298 -7.64 -40.00 3.44
C GLY A 298 -7.59 -40.40 4.91
N LEU A 299 -7.32 -39.46 5.83
CA LEU A 299 -7.32 -39.73 7.26
C LEU A 299 -8.71 -40.15 7.74
N LEU A 300 -9.76 -39.43 7.33
CA LEU A 300 -11.14 -39.76 7.67
C LEU A 300 -11.51 -41.17 7.18
N GLN A 301 -11.25 -41.47 5.91
CA GLN A 301 -11.50 -42.80 5.33
C GLN A 301 -10.84 -43.91 6.16
N ASN A 302 -9.56 -43.75 6.52
CA ASN A 302 -8.84 -44.75 7.32
C ASN A 302 -9.43 -44.90 8.73
N VAL A 303 -9.89 -43.81 9.35
CA VAL A 303 -10.56 -43.85 10.67
C VAL A 303 -11.89 -44.59 10.58
N GLU A 304 -12.69 -44.34 9.54
CA GLU A 304 -13.97 -45.00 9.32
C GLU A 304 -13.80 -46.50 9.03
N GLU A 305 -12.83 -46.86 8.18
CA GLU A 305 -12.52 -48.27 7.90
C GLU A 305 -12.03 -49.00 9.17
N LEU A 306 -11.19 -48.35 9.97
CA LEU A 306 -10.75 -48.88 11.25
C LEU A 306 -11.94 -49.17 12.18
N LEU A 307 -12.91 -48.25 12.26
CA LEU A 307 -14.14 -48.46 13.03
C LEU A 307 -14.94 -49.67 12.52
N LEU A 308 -15.04 -49.86 11.19
CA LEU A 308 -15.68 -51.04 10.61
C LEU A 308 -14.96 -52.34 10.96
N HIS A 309 -13.63 -52.35 11.02
CA HIS A 309 -12.86 -53.52 11.47
C HIS A 309 -13.07 -53.79 12.96
N ILE A 310 -13.09 -52.76 13.80
CA ILE A 310 -13.34 -52.88 15.25
C ILE A 310 -14.74 -53.45 15.51
N ILE A 311 -15.77 -52.97 14.81
CA ILE A 311 -17.14 -53.48 14.93
C ILE A 311 -17.18 -54.98 14.59
N ASP A 312 -16.54 -55.39 13.51
CA ASP A 312 -16.49 -56.80 13.10
C ASP A 312 -15.69 -57.66 14.09
N GLN A 313 -14.59 -57.12 14.61
CA GLN A 313 -13.79 -57.81 15.62
C GLN A 313 -14.59 -57.99 16.92
N ASN A 314 -15.35 -56.99 17.35
CA ASN A 314 -16.23 -57.11 18.52
C ASN A 314 -17.30 -58.19 18.31
N LYS A 315 -17.95 -58.23 17.13
CA LYS A 315 -18.91 -59.29 16.79
C LYS A 315 -18.28 -60.69 16.83
N LYS A 316 -17.05 -60.84 16.33
CA LYS A 316 -16.29 -62.10 16.40
C LYS A 316 -15.98 -62.46 17.85
N ASN A 317 -15.55 -61.51 18.68
CA ASN A 317 -15.27 -61.73 20.09
C ASN A 317 -16.53 -62.18 20.86
N GLU A 318 -17.67 -61.51 20.66
CA GLU A 318 -18.94 -61.92 21.27
C GLU A 318 -19.36 -63.34 20.85
N ALA A 319 -19.18 -63.68 19.57
CA ALA A 319 -19.47 -65.02 19.07
C ALA A 319 -18.54 -66.08 19.68
N LEU A 320 -17.25 -65.75 19.85
CA LEU A 320 -16.27 -66.61 20.51
C LEU A 320 -16.59 -66.78 22.00
N SER A 321 -16.92 -65.71 22.71
CA SER A 321 -17.33 -65.75 24.13
C SER A 321 -18.56 -66.64 24.33
N LYS A 322 -19.58 -66.52 23.47
CA LYS A 322 -20.75 -67.41 23.51
C LYS A 322 -20.38 -68.87 23.26
N LYS A 323 -19.47 -69.15 22.31
CA LYS A 323 -18.97 -70.51 22.08
C LYS A 323 -18.22 -71.06 23.30
N ILE A 324 -17.38 -70.24 23.91
CA ILE A 324 -16.64 -70.60 25.14
C ILE A 324 -17.63 -70.93 26.25
N GLU A 325 -18.64 -70.10 26.49
CA GLU A 325 -19.67 -70.35 27.51
C GLU A 325 -20.41 -71.68 27.28
N VAL A 326 -20.79 -71.98 26.03
CA VAL A 326 -21.45 -73.25 25.67
C VAL A 326 -20.52 -74.45 25.89
N LEU A 327 -19.24 -74.32 25.53
CA LEU A 327 -18.25 -75.39 25.71
C LEU A 327 -17.97 -75.65 27.20
N THR A 328 -17.83 -74.60 28.01
CA THR A 328 -17.63 -74.71 29.45
C THR A 328 -18.79 -75.46 30.11
N ARG A 329 -20.04 -75.10 29.79
CA ARG A 329 -21.22 -75.84 30.31
C ARG A 329 -21.22 -77.32 29.90
N LYS A 330 -20.79 -77.64 28.68
CA LYS A 330 -20.70 -79.05 28.23
C LYS A 330 -19.64 -79.82 29.03
N ILE A 331 -18.50 -79.20 29.31
CA ILE A 331 -17.44 -79.80 30.13
C ILE A 331 -17.97 -80.07 31.55
N GLU A 332 -18.63 -79.09 32.18
CA GLU A 332 -19.22 -79.25 33.52
C GLU A 332 -20.22 -80.42 33.58
N VAL A 333 -21.08 -80.56 32.57
CA VAL A 333 -22.03 -81.68 32.48
C VAL A 333 -21.30 -83.01 32.35
N LEU A 334 -20.28 -83.12 31.50
CA LEU A 334 -19.53 -84.36 31.32
C LEU A 334 -18.73 -84.75 32.58
N GLU A 335 -18.14 -83.79 33.27
CA GLU A 335 -17.44 -84.02 34.54
C GLU A 335 -18.39 -84.51 35.64
N SER A 336 -19.61 -83.96 35.70
CA SER A 336 -20.65 -84.42 36.63
C SER A 336 -21.08 -85.86 36.33
N GLN A 337 -21.18 -86.25 35.06
CA GLN A 337 -21.52 -87.61 34.64
C GLN A 337 -20.39 -88.61 34.92
N SER A 338 -19.13 -88.21 34.70
CA SER A 338 -17.98 -89.06 35.03
C SER A 338 -17.80 -89.28 36.53
N SER A 339 -18.20 -88.32 37.36
CA SER A 339 -18.11 -88.43 38.82
C SER A 339 -19.19 -89.33 39.42
N GLN A 340 -20.28 -89.60 38.69
CA GLN A 340 -21.35 -90.54 39.08
C GLN A 340 -21.08 -91.99 38.65
N HIS A 341 -19.99 -92.25 37.92
CA HIS A 341 -19.60 -93.59 37.44
C HIS A 341 -18.26 -94.09 38.02
N LYS A 342 -17.67 -93.35 38.97
CA LYS A 342 -16.64 -93.83 39.89
C LYS A 342 -17.30 -94.23 41.21
#